data_AF-A0A529L7P8-F1
#
_entry.id   AF-A0A529L7P8-F1
#
_cell.length_a   1.000
_cell.length_b   1.000
_cell.length_c   1.000
_cell.angle_alpha   90.00
_cell.angle_beta   90.00
_cell.angle_gamma   90.00
#
_symmetry.space_group_name_H-M   'P 1'
#
loop_
_entity.id
_entity.type
_entity.pdbx_description
1 polymer ?
#
loop_
_entity_poly.entity_id
_entity_poly.type
_entity_poly.pdbx_seq_one_letter_code
_entity_poly.pdbx_strand_id
1 'polypeptide(L)'
;MFPSGKWKLTLDPKLSGRIRLSQGGDVDLSCLDIVSVSTSKALLWHTVEIRARGRTDNLSSLSGDASEQLAADLHAFINTHLFDLIGTETDHLLDVDTRLRAITEGNRQYLAQADLGRAIASVPGSAAAALSHPLLDPQLMPAGLKASLPASFAMLTDPGVRHAYNEAFVAAELRKFQPFFDDLDGRSFSDQQREACIRLEDNNLLVASAGSGKSATMVGKVAYVLERQLYRPDEILLLAFNKSAADELRTRIARQLQIEESALECRVTTFHALGRGIIKDVEGRPPQLANWVDHPAGEARVIEEIIRQLVETDPEFARLWSDLLVVHPKADIPTEVFDTEADYRRYVSDRLRK
;
A
#
# COMPACT_ATOMS: atom_id res chain seq x y z
N MET A 1 44.76 -10.70 -14.58
CA MET A 1 44.01 -11.68 -15.40
C MET A 1 42.61 -11.75 -14.80
N PHE A 2 41.63 -11.07 -15.40
CA PHE A 2 40.25 -11.10 -14.91
C PHE A 2 39.69 -12.52 -15.07
N PRO A 3 38.97 -13.07 -14.09
CA PRO A 3 38.28 -14.34 -14.28
C PRO A 3 37.32 -14.19 -15.47
N SER A 4 37.39 -15.07 -16.46
CA SER A 4 36.42 -15.07 -17.56
C SER A 4 35.08 -15.55 -17.01
N GLY A 5 34.05 -14.71 -17.05
CA GLY A 5 32.68 -15.12 -16.75
C GLY A 5 32.30 -16.32 -17.63
N LYS A 6 31.77 -17.39 -17.03
CA LYS A 6 31.28 -18.57 -17.75
C LYS A 6 29.81 -18.40 -18.12
N TRP A 7 29.50 -17.31 -18.82
CA TRP A 7 28.15 -17.03 -19.30
C TRP A 7 28.20 -16.47 -20.72
N LYS A 8 27.14 -16.73 -21.49
CA LYS A 8 26.92 -16.12 -22.80
C LYS A 8 25.50 -15.60 -22.86
N LEU A 9 25.35 -14.31 -23.17
CA LEU A 9 24.06 -13.67 -23.39
C LEU A 9 23.91 -13.37 -24.88
N THR A 10 22.76 -13.71 -25.46
CA THR A 10 22.45 -13.46 -26.87
C THR A 10 21.16 -12.67 -26.98
N LEU A 11 21.27 -11.47 -27.56
CA LEU A 11 20.17 -10.61 -27.95
C LEU A 11 19.97 -10.80 -29.46
N ASP A 12 18.97 -11.58 -29.86
CA ASP A 12 18.67 -11.82 -31.27
C ASP A 12 17.46 -10.98 -31.69
N PRO A 13 17.64 -9.93 -32.51
CA PRO A 13 16.54 -9.11 -33.01
C PRO A 13 15.46 -9.91 -33.76
N LYS A 14 15.79 -11.09 -34.29
CA LYS A 14 14.86 -11.98 -34.98
C LYS A 14 14.02 -12.84 -34.03
N LEU A 15 14.48 -13.05 -32.80
CA LEU A 15 13.75 -13.72 -31.72
C LEU A 15 13.12 -12.65 -30.81
N SER A 16 12.31 -11.77 -31.41
CA SER A 16 11.71 -10.61 -30.74
C SER A 16 11.08 -11.02 -29.41
N GLY A 17 11.51 -10.37 -28.32
CA GLY A 17 10.96 -10.60 -26.99
C GLY A 17 11.59 -11.72 -26.17
N ARG A 18 12.67 -12.35 -26.63
CA ARG A 18 13.44 -13.32 -25.84
C ARG A 18 14.92 -13.01 -25.79
N ILE A 19 15.51 -13.22 -24.61
CA ILE A 19 16.94 -13.12 -24.35
C ILE A 19 17.46 -14.51 -24.01
N ARG A 20 18.47 -15.00 -24.72
CA ARG A 20 19.06 -16.30 -24.44
C ARG A 20 20.29 -16.16 -23.54
N LEU A 21 20.27 -16.80 -22.38
CA LEU A 21 21.37 -16.86 -21.43
C LEU A 21 21.87 -18.30 -21.28
N SER A 22 23.16 -18.52 -21.52
CA SER A 22 23.84 -19.80 -21.29
C SER A 22 24.77 -19.67 -20.08
N GLN A 23 24.40 -20.27 -18.93
CA GLN A 23 25.21 -20.29 -17.71
C GLN A 23 25.04 -21.64 -16.99
N GLY A 24 25.83 -22.65 -17.40
CA GLY A 24 25.64 -24.03 -16.94
C GLY A 24 24.43 -24.76 -17.56
N GLY A 25 23.65 -24.07 -18.39
CA GLY A 25 22.51 -24.53 -19.18
C GLY A 25 21.92 -23.36 -19.98
N ASP A 26 21.16 -23.64 -21.04
CA ASP A 26 20.52 -22.61 -21.87
C ASP A 26 19.15 -22.26 -21.32
N VAL A 27 18.89 -20.95 -21.20
CA VAL A 27 17.64 -20.40 -20.67
C VAL A 27 17.19 -19.27 -21.59
N ASP A 28 15.93 -19.32 -22.02
CA ASP A 28 15.28 -18.22 -22.72
C ASP A 28 14.46 -17.39 -21.71
N LEU A 29 14.84 -16.13 -21.53
CA LEU A 29 14.13 -15.16 -20.71
C LEU A 29 13.19 -14.34 -21.59
N SER A 30 11.90 -14.32 -21.24
CA SER A 30 10.92 -13.44 -21.88
C SER A 30 11.17 -11.99 -21.45
N CYS A 31 11.22 -11.06 -22.40
CA CYS A 31 11.38 -9.64 -22.10
C CYS A 31 10.27 -9.12 -21.18
N LEU A 32 9.03 -9.59 -21.34
CA LEU A 32 7.88 -9.20 -20.51
C LEU A 32 7.97 -9.68 -19.06
N ASP A 33 8.81 -10.69 -18.79
CA ASP A 33 9.00 -11.22 -17.43
C ASP A 33 10.15 -10.53 -16.68
N ILE A 34 10.98 -9.72 -17.36
CA ILE A 34 12.13 -9.03 -16.75
C ILE A 34 11.65 -7.79 -16.01
N VAL A 35 11.83 -7.78 -14.69
CA VAL A 35 11.37 -6.71 -13.82
C VAL A 35 12.43 -5.66 -13.54
N SER A 36 13.71 -6.01 -13.59
CA SER A 36 14.80 -5.06 -13.42
C SER A 36 16.10 -5.53 -14.07
N VAL A 37 16.89 -4.58 -14.55
CA VAL A 37 18.30 -4.75 -14.92
C VAL A 37 19.09 -3.74 -14.10
N SER A 38 20.12 -4.19 -13.37
CA SER A 38 20.92 -3.29 -12.54
C SER A 38 22.40 -3.64 -12.59
N THR A 39 23.25 -2.64 -12.37
CA THR A 39 24.69 -2.82 -12.27
C THR A 39 25.12 -2.71 -10.81
N SER A 40 26.06 -3.56 -10.41
CA SER A 40 26.68 -3.48 -9.09
C SER A 40 28.19 -3.64 -9.21
N LYS A 41 28.91 -2.97 -8.30
CA LYS A 41 30.36 -2.99 -8.23
C LYS A 41 30.83 -3.89 -7.08
N ALA A 42 31.68 -4.85 -7.40
CA ALA A 42 32.45 -5.63 -6.43
C ALA A 42 33.89 -5.08 -6.31
N LEU A 43 34.74 -5.77 -5.55
CA LEU A 43 36.11 -5.32 -5.27
C LEU A 43 36.95 -5.10 -6.54
N LEU A 44 36.83 -6.01 -7.52
CA LEU A 44 37.62 -5.99 -8.75
C LEU A 44 36.79 -5.99 -10.03
N TRP A 45 35.54 -6.45 -9.99
CA TRP A 45 34.67 -6.56 -11.17
C TRP A 45 33.33 -5.88 -10.93
N HIS A 46 32.56 -5.75 -12.00
CA HIS A 46 31.16 -5.37 -11.97
C HIS A 46 30.30 -6.56 -12.36
N THR A 47 29.03 -6.48 -11.97
CA THR A 47 28.01 -7.49 -12.23
C THR A 47 26.77 -6.81 -12.78
N VAL A 48 26.21 -7.34 -13.86
CA VAL A 48 24.86 -7.01 -14.30
C VAL A 48 23.91 -8.06 -13.71
N GLU A 49 22.97 -7.62 -12.90
CA GLU A 49 21.89 -8.45 -12.37
C GLU A 49 20.65 -8.28 -13.25
N ILE A 50 20.13 -9.39 -13.79
CA ILE A 50 18.85 -9.45 -14.50
C ILE A 50 17.87 -10.16 -13.57
N ARG A 51 16.81 -9.46 -13.16
CA ARG A 51 15.74 -10.03 -12.36
C ARG A 51 14.52 -10.24 -13.24
N ALA A 52 14.04 -11.47 -13.30
CA ALA A 52 12.79 -11.85 -13.94
C ALA A 52 11.81 -12.42 -12.91
N ARG A 53 10.54 -12.62 -13.31
CA ARG A 53 9.53 -13.23 -12.43
C ARG A 53 9.99 -14.62 -11.98
N GLY A 54 10.30 -14.75 -10.68
CA GLY A 54 10.73 -16.00 -10.06
C GLY A 54 12.19 -16.38 -10.31
N ARG A 55 13.02 -15.51 -10.90
CA ARG A 55 14.41 -15.81 -11.25
C ARG A 55 15.32 -14.58 -11.19
N THR A 56 16.56 -14.78 -10.75
CA THR A 56 17.61 -13.75 -10.81
C THR A 56 18.87 -14.36 -11.41
N ASP A 57 19.43 -13.71 -12.42
CA ASP A 57 20.66 -14.14 -13.10
C ASP A 57 21.74 -13.05 -12.96
N ASN A 58 22.94 -13.47 -12.53
CA ASN A 58 24.05 -12.58 -12.24
C ASN A 58 25.20 -12.76 -13.25
N LEU A 59 25.41 -11.73 -14.06
CA LEU A 59 26.44 -11.68 -15.10
C LEU A 59 27.67 -10.94 -14.57
N SER A 60 28.49 -11.66 -13.82
CA SER A 60 29.69 -11.13 -13.16
C SER A 60 30.92 -11.10 -14.08
N SER A 61 32.02 -10.53 -13.57
CA SER A 61 33.33 -10.49 -14.21
C SER A 61 33.44 -9.50 -15.38
N LEU A 62 32.73 -8.37 -15.26
CA LEU A 62 32.76 -7.27 -16.22
C LEU A 62 33.65 -6.12 -15.73
N SER A 63 34.18 -5.33 -16.66
CA SER A 63 34.67 -3.98 -16.34
C SER A 63 33.49 -3.05 -16.06
N GLY A 64 33.76 -1.84 -15.52
CA GLY A 64 32.71 -0.82 -15.30
C GLY A 64 31.98 -0.50 -16.59
N ASP A 65 32.71 0.00 -17.58
CA ASP A 65 32.18 0.37 -18.91
C ASP A 65 31.43 -0.80 -19.59
N ALA A 66 31.94 -2.03 -19.48
CA ALA A 66 31.27 -3.19 -20.07
C ALA A 66 29.95 -3.54 -19.36
N SER A 67 29.88 -3.33 -18.03
CA SER A 67 28.64 -3.55 -17.28
C SER A 67 27.58 -2.49 -17.59
N GLU A 68 28.01 -1.23 -17.73
CA GLU A 68 27.12 -0.12 -18.11
C GLU A 68 26.60 -0.30 -19.55
N GLN A 69 27.48 -0.64 -20.49
CA GLN A 69 27.09 -0.92 -21.87
C GLN A 69 26.14 -2.11 -21.97
N LEU A 70 26.41 -3.21 -21.27
CA LEU A 70 25.54 -4.39 -21.28
C LEU A 70 24.16 -4.09 -20.70
N ALA A 71 24.10 -3.31 -19.61
CA ALA A 71 22.82 -2.87 -19.06
C ALA A 71 22.06 -2.00 -20.08
N ALA A 72 22.74 -1.03 -20.71
CA ALA A 72 22.14 -0.17 -21.74
C ALA A 72 21.61 -0.99 -22.95
N ASP A 73 22.38 -1.96 -23.43
CA ASP A 73 21.97 -2.84 -24.54
C ASP A 73 20.75 -3.68 -24.19
N LEU A 74 20.69 -4.21 -22.95
CA LEU A 74 19.52 -4.92 -22.43
C LEU A 74 18.30 -4.03 -22.34
N HIS A 75 18.45 -2.82 -21.80
CA HIS A 75 17.37 -1.84 -21.74
C HIS A 75 16.86 -1.48 -23.14
N ALA A 76 17.74 -1.23 -24.10
CA ALA A 76 17.38 -0.91 -25.47
C ALA A 76 16.67 -2.08 -26.17
N PHE A 77 17.16 -3.31 -25.99
CA PHE A 77 16.55 -4.51 -26.57
C PHE A 77 15.15 -4.78 -26.00
N ILE A 78 14.99 -4.70 -24.68
CA ILE A 78 13.70 -4.85 -24.01
C ILE A 78 12.73 -3.78 -24.51
N ASN A 79 13.13 -2.50 -24.50
CA ASN A 79 12.27 -1.41 -24.93
C ASN A 79 11.86 -1.48 -26.39
N THR A 80 12.77 -1.89 -27.28
CA THR A 80 12.42 -2.14 -28.70
C THR A 80 11.26 -3.13 -28.81
N HIS A 81 11.34 -4.25 -28.07
CA HIS A 81 10.24 -5.22 -28.06
C HIS A 81 8.96 -4.66 -27.44
N LEU A 82 9.04 -3.90 -26.34
CA LEU A 82 7.86 -3.26 -25.74
C LEU A 82 7.17 -2.30 -26.71
N PHE A 83 7.94 -1.50 -27.45
CA PHE A 83 7.40 -0.59 -28.45
C PHE A 83 6.76 -1.31 -29.63
N ASP A 84 7.32 -2.43 -30.07
CA ASP A 84 6.70 -3.26 -31.09
C ASP A 84 5.32 -3.76 -30.62
N LEU A 85 5.22 -4.26 -29.38
CA LEU A 85 3.95 -4.70 -28.79
C LEU A 85 2.92 -3.58 -28.62
N ILE A 86 3.38 -2.36 -28.32
CA ILE A 86 2.51 -1.17 -28.24
C ILE A 86 2.02 -0.80 -29.65
N GLY A 87 2.91 -0.80 -30.64
CA GLY A 87 2.59 -0.45 -32.03
C GLY A 87 1.65 -1.44 -32.73
N THR A 88 1.70 -2.73 -32.36
CA THR A 88 0.82 -3.76 -32.96
C THR A 88 -0.66 -3.58 -32.65
N GLU A 89 -1.01 -2.87 -31.56
CA GLU A 89 -2.38 -2.75 -31.05
C GLU A 89 -2.87 -1.28 -31.05
N THR A 90 -2.43 -0.49 -32.04
CA THR A 90 -2.67 0.98 -32.06
C THR A 90 -4.16 1.35 -31.98
N ASP A 91 -5.06 0.56 -32.57
CA ASP A 91 -6.51 0.80 -32.50
C ASP A 91 -7.06 0.71 -31.06
N HIS A 92 -6.54 -0.21 -30.23
CA HIS A 92 -6.94 -0.34 -28.84
C HIS A 92 -6.34 0.74 -27.93
N LEU A 93 -5.27 1.40 -28.37
CA LEU A 93 -4.73 2.57 -27.67
C LEU A 93 -5.71 3.76 -27.72
N LEU A 94 -6.64 3.81 -28.69
CA LEU A 94 -7.70 4.82 -28.71
C LEU A 94 -8.67 4.69 -27.53
N ASP A 95 -8.89 3.48 -27.00
CA ASP A 95 -9.72 3.28 -25.81
C ASP A 95 -9.07 3.90 -24.56
N VAL A 96 -7.74 3.78 -24.46
CA VAL A 96 -6.95 4.44 -23.40
C VAL A 96 -7.08 5.95 -23.50
N ASP A 97 -6.93 6.51 -24.71
CA ASP A 97 -7.08 7.95 -24.94
C ASP A 97 -8.48 8.44 -24.54
N THR A 98 -9.52 7.70 -24.94
CA THR A 98 -10.90 8.01 -24.60
C THR A 98 -11.11 8.06 -23.09
N ARG A 99 -10.56 7.09 -22.34
CA ARG A 99 -10.67 7.05 -20.88
C ARG A 99 -9.92 8.17 -20.19
N LEU A 100 -8.69 8.46 -20.62
CA LEU A 100 -7.90 9.55 -20.07
C LEU A 100 -8.59 10.89 -20.31
N ARG A 101 -9.10 11.13 -21.53
CA ARG A 101 -9.84 12.36 -21.86
C ARG A 101 -11.15 12.49 -21.09
N ALA A 102 -11.85 11.39 -20.83
CA ALA A 102 -13.05 11.42 -20.00
C ALA A 102 -12.75 12.01 -18.60
N ILE A 103 -11.59 11.70 -18.04
CA ILE A 103 -11.12 12.27 -16.77
C ILE A 103 -10.62 13.70 -16.98
N THR A 104 -9.72 13.91 -17.95
CA THR A 104 -8.94 15.14 -18.04
C THR A 104 -9.67 16.31 -18.70
N GLU A 105 -10.46 16.03 -19.74
CA GLU A 105 -11.18 17.01 -20.56
C GLU A 105 -12.67 17.03 -20.21
N GLY A 106 -13.28 15.84 -20.07
CA GLY A 106 -14.70 15.67 -19.78
C GLY A 106 -15.05 16.13 -18.37
N ASN A 107 -14.60 15.37 -17.37
CA ASN A 107 -14.89 15.67 -15.97
C ASN A 107 -13.97 16.74 -15.38
N ARG A 108 -12.81 16.97 -16.01
CA ARG A 108 -11.71 17.82 -15.52
C ARG A 108 -11.40 17.50 -14.06
N GLN A 109 -10.87 16.30 -13.85
CA GLN A 109 -10.57 15.75 -12.53
C GLN A 109 -9.06 15.57 -12.33
N TYR A 110 -8.65 15.43 -11.07
CA TYR A 110 -7.30 15.00 -10.71
C TYR A 110 -7.01 13.64 -11.36
N LEU A 111 -5.89 13.51 -12.06
CA LEU A 111 -5.50 12.26 -12.74
C LEU A 111 -4.55 11.46 -11.84
N ALA A 112 -5.07 10.49 -11.11
CA ALA A 112 -4.29 9.66 -10.19
C ALA A 112 -3.50 8.56 -10.92
N GLN A 113 -2.55 7.95 -10.23
CA GLN A 113 -1.77 6.83 -10.77
C GLN A 113 -2.64 5.61 -11.03
N ALA A 114 -3.64 5.32 -10.18
CA ALA A 114 -4.58 4.23 -10.40
C ALA A 114 -5.48 4.46 -11.62
N ASP A 115 -5.76 5.71 -12.02
CA ASP A 115 -6.49 6.02 -13.25
C ASP A 115 -5.71 5.56 -14.48
N LEU A 116 -4.39 5.80 -14.49
CA LEU A 116 -3.51 5.32 -15.54
C LEU A 116 -3.53 3.80 -15.62
N GLY A 117 -3.40 3.12 -14.47
CA GLY A 117 -3.46 1.68 -14.38
C GLY A 117 -4.79 1.11 -14.90
N ARG A 118 -5.93 1.73 -14.53
CA ARG A 118 -7.26 1.35 -15.04
C ARG A 118 -7.40 1.58 -16.54
N ALA A 119 -6.83 2.68 -17.07
CA ALA A 119 -6.85 2.97 -18.49
C ALA A 119 -6.03 1.91 -19.27
N ILE A 120 -4.81 1.60 -18.81
CA ILE A 120 -3.96 0.57 -19.42
C ILE A 120 -4.63 -0.81 -19.33
N ALA A 121 -5.18 -1.18 -18.17
CA ALA A 121 -5.83 -2.48 -17.97
C ALA A 121 -7.08 -2.70 -18.84
N SER A 122 -7.62 -1.64 -19.45
CA SER A 122 -8.72 -1.76 -20.41
C SER A 122 -8.29 -2.23 -21.80
N VAL A 123 -6.99 -2.22 -22.09
CA VAL A 123 -6.42 -2.75 -23.33
C VAL A 123 -6.15 -4.25 -23.14
N PRO A 124 -6.60 -5.13 -24.07
CA PRO A 124 -6.31 -6.55 -23.97
C PRO A 124 -4.85 -6.88 -24.35
N GLY A 125 -4.37 -8.03 -23.87
CA GLY A 125 -3.21 -8.71 -24.43
C GLY A 125 -1.84 -8.10 -24.06
N SER A 126 -0.93 -8.14 -25.03
CA SER A 126 0.50 -7.83 -24.85
C SER A 126 0.80 -6.33 -24.79
N ALA A 127 -0.03 -5.47 -25.37
CA ALA A 127 0.17 -4.02 -25.33
C ALA A 127 -0.03 -3.45 -23.92
N ALA A 128 -1.06 -3.91 -23.19
CA ALA A 128 -1.25 -3.52 -21.78
C ALA A 128 -0.09 -3.99 -20.89
N ALA A 129 0.42 -5.21 -21.13
CA ALA A 129 1.58 -5.73 -20.43
C ALA A 129 2.83 -4.90 -20.73
N ALA A 130 3.01 -4.46 -21.98
CA ALA A 130 4.13 -3.60 -22.38
C ALA A 130 4.03 -2.19 -21.77
N LEU A 131 2.84 -1.58 -21.76
CA LEU A 131 2.60 -0.27 -21.16
C LEU A 131 2.79 -0.28 -19.63
N SER A 132 2.49 -1.39 -18.97
CA SER A 132 2.68 -1.56 -17.53
C SER A 132 4.07 -2.10 -17.17
N HIS A 133 4.97 -2.26 -18.16
CA HIS A 133 6.25 -2.89 -17.94
C HIS A 133 7.19 -1.97 -17.14
N PRO A 134 7.84 -2.45 -16.06
CA PRO A 134 8.65 -1.60 -15.17
C PRO A 134 9.91 -1.03 -15.85
N LEU A 135 10.38 -1.68 -16.92
CA LEU A 135 11.52 -1.22 -17.72
C LEU A 135 11.13 -0.40 -18.96
N LEU A 136 9.85 -0.10 -19.16
CA LEU A 136 9.42 0.78 -20.23
C LEU A 136 10.04 2.17 -20.01
N ASP A 137 10.85 2.61 -20.98
CA ASP A 137 11.50 3.92 -21.00
C ASP A 137 11.02 4.71 -22.23
N PRO A 138 10.04 5.60 -22.06
CA PRO A 138 9.49 6.38 -23.16
C PRO A 138 10.47 7.32 -23.85
N GLN A 139 11.64 7.59 -23.27
CA GLN A 139 12.68 8.38 -23.94
C GLN A 139 13.33 7.61 -25.10
N LEU A 140 13.31 6.28 -25.04
CA LEU A 140 13.80 5.40 -26.10
C LEU A 140 12.78 5.17 -27.23
N MET A 141 11.56 5.71 -27.08
CA MET A 141 10.47 5.46 -28.03
C MET A 141 10.78 6.05 -29.41
N PRO A 142 10.65 5.27 -30.50
CA PRO A 142 10.84 5.78 -31.86
C PRO A 142 9.92 6.95 -32.18
N ALA A 143 10.46 7.99 -32.83
CA ALA A 143 9.70 9.20 -33.14
C ALA A 143 8.43 8.94 -33.96
N GLY A 144 8.46 7.96 -34.87
CA GLY A 144 7.29 7.56 -35.67
C GLY A 144 6.17 6.96 -34.82
N LEU A 145 6.50 6.07 -33.88
CA LEU A 145 5.54 5.51 -32.93
C LEU A 145 4.99 6.62 -32.03
N LYS A 146 5.86 7.44 -31.44
CA LYS A 146 5.46 8.56 -30.58
C LYS A 146 4.50 9.52 -31.28
N ALA A 147 4.71 9.80 -32.56
CA ALA A 147 3.84 10.66 -33.36
C ALA A 147 2.48 10.01 -33.72
N SER A 148 2.40 8.68 -33.73
CA SER A 148 1.15 7.95 -33.97
C SER A 148 0.28 7.81 -32.72
N LEU A 149 0.86 7.97 -31.52
CA LEU A 149 0.14 7.88 -30.27
C LEU A 149 -0.72 9.13 -30.02
N PRO A 150 -1.93 8.98 -29.42
CA PRO A 150 -2.75 10.12 -29.02
C PRO A 150 -2.04 11.03 -28.02
N ALA A 151 -2.35 12.34 -28.02
CA ALA A 151 -1.69 13.31 -27.15
C ALA A 151 -1.84 12.98 -25.65
N SER A 152 -2.94 12.37 -25.23
CA SER A 152 -3.15 11.97 -23.83
C SER A 152 -2.20 10.86 -23.37
N PHE A 153 -1.59 10.08 -24.28
CA PHE A 153 -0.60 9.07 -23.92
C PHE A 153 0.63 9.65 -23.25
N ALA A 154 0.96 10.92 -23.53
CA ALA A 154 2.02 11.60 -22.82
C ALA A 154 1.79 11.61 -21.29
N MET A 155 0.53 11.56 -20.81
CA MET A 155 0.21 11.45 -19.38
C MET A 155 0.58 10.09 -18.79
N LEU A 156 0.66 9.03 -19.60
CA LEU A 156 1.08 7.68 -19.20
C LEU A 156 2.60 7.54 -19.20
N THR A 157 3.23 8.12 -20.22
CA THR A 157 4.63 7.87 -20.52
C THR A 157 5.57 8.96 -20.00
N ASP A 158 5.07 10.15 -19.70
CA ASP A 158 5.85 11.27 -19.20
C ASP A 158 5.29 11.76 -17.86
N PRO A 159 5.95 11.42 -16.72
CA PRO A 159 5.54 11.90 -15.41
C PRO A 159 5.44 13.42 -15.30
N GLY A 160 6.25 14.16 -16.07
CA GLY A 160 6.24 15.63 -16.09
C GLY A 160 4.96 16.19 -16.72
N VAL A 161 4.46 15.54 -17.77
CA VAL A 161 3.21 15.94 -18.44
C VAL A 161 2.01 15.73 -17.53
N ARG A 162 1.92 14.58 -16.85
CA ARG A 162 0.88 14.31 -15.84
C ARG A 162 0.97 15.27 -14.66
N HIS A 163 2.18 15.50 -14.16
CA HIS A 163 2.39 16.42 -13.04
C HIS A 163 1.91 17.83 -13.41
N ALA A 164 2.32 18.36 -14.57
CA ALA A 164 1.91 19.68 -15.04
C ALA A 164 0.38 19.79 -15.21
N TYR A 165 -0.28 18.74 -15.73
CA TYR A 165 -1.74 18.68 -15.80
C TYR A 165 -2.37 18.78 -14.40
N ASN A 166 -1.90 17.94 -13.45
CA ASN A 166 -2.45 17.92 -12.10
C ASN A 166 -2.23 19.24 -11.35
N GLU A 167 -1.09 19.90 -11.51
CA GLU A 167 -0.85 21.23 -10.94
C GLU A 167 -1.80 22.29 -11.53
N ALA A 168 -1.99 22.27 -12.86
CA ALA A 168 -2.94 23.17 -13.52
C ALA A 168 -4.38 22.91 -13.06
N PHE A 169 -4.76 21.64 -12.90
CA PHE A 169 -6.05 21.25 -12.33
C PHE A 169 -6.20 21.77 -10.90
N VAL A 170 -5.26 21.51 -10.01
CA VAL A 170 -5.30 21.97 -8.60
C VAL A 170 -5.45 23.48 -8.53
N ALA A 171 -4.67 24.24 -9.30
CA ALA A 171 -4.75 25.71 -9.33
C ALA A 171 -6.09 26.24 -9.88
N ALA A 172 -6.69 25.57 -10.85
CA ALA A 172 -8.02 25.91 -11.35
C ALA A 172 -9.12 25.55 -10.34
N GLU A 173 -8.98 24.40 -9.70
CA GLU A 173 -9.92 23.84 -8.74
C GLU A 173 -9.96 24.65 -7.45
N LEU A 174 -8.81 25.09 -6.93
CA LEU A 174 -8.70 25.99 -5.78
C LEU A 174 -9.44 27.31 -6.00
N ARG A 175 -9.36 27.87 -7.21
CA ARG A 175 -10.10 29.10 -7.57
C ARG A 175 -11.59 28.83 -7.67
N LYS A 176 -11.98 27.72 -8.30
CA LYS A 176 -13.40 27.34 -8.47
C LYS A 176 -14.08 27.08 -7.13
N PHE A 177 -13.41 26.41 -6.20
CA PHE A 177 -13.93 26.02 -4.89
C PHE A 177 -13.54 26.99 -3.77
N GLN A 178 -13.05 28.19 -4.11
CA GLN A 178 -12.67 29.17 -3.10
C GLN A 178 -13.80 29.43 -2.07
N PRO A 179 -15.06 29.70 -2.48
CA PRO A 179 -16.13 29.96 -1.51
C PRO A 179 -16.43 28.76 -0.61
N PHE A 180 -16.33 27.55 -1.16
CA PHE A 180 -16.53 26.30 -0.42
C PHE A 180 -15.47 26.12 0.69
N PHE A 181 -14.22 26.46 0.40
CA PHE A 181 -13.13 26.35 1.38
C PHE A 181 -13.00 27.55 2.32
N ASP A 182 -13.64 28.67 2.01
CA ASP A 182 -13.66 29.86 2.86
C ASP A 182 -14.57 29.67 4.08
N ASP A 183 -15.54 28.75 4.01
CA ASP A 183 -16.46 28.40 5.10
C ASP A 183 -16.63 26.89 5.24
N LEU A 184 -15.57 26.22 5.69
CA LEU A 184 -15.56 24.78 5.92
C LEU A 184 -15.38 24.52 7.42
N ASP A 185 -16.39 23.91 8.05
CA ASP A 185 -16.48 23.68 9.49
C ASP A 185 -16.39 25.00 10.30
N GLY A 186 -17.07 26.04 9.80
CA GLY A 186 -17.17 27.37 10.42
C GLY A 186 -15.87 28.18 10.37
N ARG A 187 -14.95 27.85 9.48
CA ARG A 187 -13.65 28.54 9.31
C ARG A 187 -13.11 28.43 7.90
N SER A 188 -12.24 29.38 7.55
CA SER A 188 -11.50 29.35 6.29
C SER A 188 -10.30 28.41 6.39
N PHE A 189 -10.11 27.55 5.39
CA PHE A 189 -8.97 26.64 5.29
C PHE A 189 -7.75 27.36 4.71
N SER A 190 -6.54 27.00 5.17
CA SER A 190 -5.30 27.46 4.53
C SER A 190 -5.09 26.81 3.17
N ASP A 191 -4.28 27.42 2.29
CA ASP A 191 -4.01 26.88 0.94
C ASP A 191 -3.56 25.42 0.95
N GLN A 192 -2.69 25.05 1.91
CA GLN A 192 -2.22 23.68 2.09
C GLN A 192 -3.35 22.71 2.48
N GLN A 193 -4.31 23.15 3.30
CA GLN A 193 -5.47 22.33 3.67
C GLN A 193 -6.42 22.16 2.49
N ARG A 194 -6.65 23.23 1.71
CA ARG A 194 -7.48 23.19 0.49
C ARG A 194 -6.88 22.24 -0.54
N GLU A 195 -5.58 22.37 -0.79
CA GLU A 195 -4.82 21.51 -1.69
C GLU A 195 -4.87 20.04 -1.24
N ALA A 196 -4.73 19.76 0.06
CA ALA A 196 -4.85 18.41 0.59
C ALA A 196 -6.24 17.77 0.36
N CYS A 197 -7.30 18.59 0.30
CA CYS A 197 -8.64 18.14 -0.04
C CYS A 197 -8.76 17.79 -1.54
N ILE A 198 -8.18 18.63 -2.41
CA ILE A 198 -8.27 18.52 -3.88
C ILE A 198 -7.35 17.44 -4.46
N ARG A 199 -6.17 17.22 -3.87
CA ARG A 199 -5.23 16.19 -4.36
C ARG A 199 -5.75 14.79 -4.05
N LEU A 200 -6.10 14.06 -5.10
CA LEU A 200 -6.69 12.72 -5.06
C LEU A 200 -5.77 11.67 -5.68
N GLU A 201 -4.47 11.77 -5.41
CA GLU A 201 -3.53 10.71 -5.74
C GLU A 201 -3.82 9.45 -4.91
N ASP A 202 -3.39 8.29 -5.39
CA ASP A 202 -3.66 6.98 -4.79
C ASP A 202 -3.39 6.94 -3.28
N ASN A 203 -2.29 7.57 -2.87
CA ASN A 203 -1.90 7.74 -1.48
C ASN A 203 -1.49 9.19 -1.23
N ASN A 204 -1.99 9.80 -0.16
CA ASN A 204 -1.64 11.15 0.23
C ASN A 204 -1.31 11.20 1.73
N LEU A 205 -0.07 11.55 2.06
CA LEU A 205 0.41 11.70 3.43
C LEU A 205 0.35 13.17 3.87
N LEU A 206 -0.61 13.50 4.73
CA LEU A 206 -0.70 14.83 5.34
C LEU A 206 0.14 14.89 6.62
N VAL A 207 1.32 15.51 6.53
CA VAL A 207 2.18 15.77 7.69
C VAL A 207 1.80 17.11 8.30
N ALA A 208 1.31 17.10 9.55
CA ALA A 208 0.89 18.34 10.19
C ALA A 208 1.12 18.36 11.71
N SER A 209 1.59 19.50 12.21
CA SER A 209 1.85 19.76 13.63
C SER A 209 0.58 19.65 14.49
N ALA A 210 0.72 19.59 15.81
CA ALA A 210 -0.42 19.69 16.71
C ALA A 210 -1.19 21.01 16.48
N GLY A 211 -2.52 20.99 16.53
CA GLY A 211 -3.35 22.18 16.33
C GLY A 211 -3.52 22.67 14.87
N SER A 212 -2.77 22.15 13.91
CA SER A 212 -2.83 22.53 12.48
C SER A 212 -4.14 22.19 11.73
N GLY A 213 -5.11 21.55 12.41
CA GLY A 213 -6.41 21.25 11.81
C GLY A 213 -6.49 19.94 11.02
N LYS A 214 -5.60 18.96 11.24
CA LYS A 214 -5.64 17.62 10.60
C LYS A 214 -7.05 17.03 10.44
N SER A 215 -7.80 16.94 11.53
CA SER A 215 -9.15 16.38 11.52
C SER A 215 -10.10 17.19 10.66
N ALA A 216 -9.99 18.53 10.68
CA ALA A 216 -10.81 19.37 9.81
C ALA A 216 -10.44 19.18 8.33
N THR A 217 -9.16 19.04 8.01
CA THR A 217 -8.72 18.74 6.64
C THR A 217 -9.30 17.42 6.14
N MET A 218 -9.39 16.40 6.99
CA MET A 218 -10.07 15.14 6.63
C MET A 218 -11.58 15.35 6.39
N VAL A 219 -12.27 16.08 7.26
CA VAL A 219 -13.70 16.43 7.08
C VAL A 219 -13.92 17.21 5.78
N GLY A 220 -13.08 18.21 5.51
CA GLY A 220 -13.13 19.01 4.29
C GLY A 220 -12.85 18.21 3.03
N LYS A 221 -11.96 17.22 3.11
CA LYS A 221 -11.72 16.30 1.99
C LYS A 221 -12.95 15.47 1.67
N VAL A 222 -13.60 14.90 2.68
CA VAL A 222 -14.86 14.14 2.49
C VAL A 222 -15.94 15.04 1.91
N ALA A 223 -16.14 16.23 2.48
CA ALA A 223 -17.11 17.19 1.97
C ALA A 223 -16.82 17.57 0.52
N TYR A 224 -15.56 17.84 0.18
CA TYR A 224 -15.15 18.19 -1.18
C TYR A 224 -15.45 17.08 -2.20
N VAL A 225 -15.07 15.83 -1.90
CA VAL A 225 -15.29 14.74 -2.87
C VAL A 225 -16.76 14.40 -3.07
N LEU A 226 -17.59 14.59 -2.03
CA LEU A 226 -19.03 14.43 -2.11
C LEU A 226 -19.71 15.59 -2.86
N GLU A 227 -19.32 16.84 -2.57
CA GLU A 227 -19.78 18.03 -3.28
C GLU A 227 -19.46 17.95 -4.78
N ARG A 228 -18.27 17.46 -5.12
CA ARG A 228 -17.86 17.20 -6.51
C ARG A 228 -18.46 15.94 -7.13
N GLN A 229 -19.22 15.15 -6.35
CA GLN A 229 -19.84 13.89 -6.78
C GLN A 229 -18.81 12.90 -7.37
N LEU A 230 -17.61 12.87 -6.80
CA LEU A 230 -16.53 11.99 -7.27
C LEU A 230 -16.69 10.56 -6.76
N TYR A 231 -17.28 10.42 -5.57
CA TYR A 231 -17.54 9.16 -4.91
C TYR A 231 -18.92 9.21 -4.26
N ARG A 232 -19.57 8.05 -4.13
CA ARG A 232 -20.76 7.93 -3.31
C ARG A 232 -20.39 7.89 -1.82
N PRO A 233 -21.25 8.37 -0.91
CA PRO A 233 -20.98 8.29 0.53
C PRO A 233 -20.62 6.89 1.04
N ASP A 234 -21.28 5.84 0.54
CA ASP A 234 -21.04 4.44 0.91
C ASP A 234 -19.66 3.90 0.47
N GLU A 235 -18.99 4.60 -0.44
CA GLU A 235 -17.63 4.27 -0.91
C GLU A 235 -16.54 4.87 0.00
N ILE A 236 -16.91 5.71 0.98
CA ILE A 236 -15.96 6.42 1.86
C ILE A 236 -15.88 5.74 3.22
N LEU A 237 -14.68 5.26 3.57
CA LEU A 237 -14.33 4.73 4.89
C LEU A 237 -13.41 5.69 5.65
N LEU A 238 -13.83 6.12 6.83
CA LEU A 238 -13.00 6.89 7.77
C LEU A 238 -12.66 6.04 8.99
N LEU A 239 -11.36 5.98 9.30
CA LEU A 239 -10.84 5.23 10.43
C LEU A 239 -10.24 6.15 11.49
N ALA A 240 -10.70 5.99 12.72
CA ALA A 240 -10.15 6.65 13.90
C ALA A 240 -9.58 5.62 14.89
N PHE A 241 -8.67 6.08 15.75
CA PHE A 241 -8.02 5.19 16.73
C PHE A 241 -8.96 4.77 17.87
N ASN A 242 -9.84 5.67 18.30
CA ASN A 242 -10.78 5.42 19.40
C ASN A 242 -12.20 5.85 19.01
N LYS A 243 -13.17 5.40 19.83
CA LYS A 243 -14.60 5.62 19.56
C LYS A 243 -14.96 7.11 19.60
N SER A 244 -14.45 7.87 20.58
CA SER A 244 -14.74 9.30 20.69
C SER A 244 -14.28 10.09 19.47
N ALA A 245 -13.13 9.76 18.89
CA ALA A 245 -12.65 10.42 17.66
C ALA A 245 -13.47 10.01 16.43
N ALA A 246 -13.93 8.76 16.35
CA ALA A 246 -14.85 8.33 15.29
C ALA A 246 -16.19 9.06 15.37
N ASP A 247 -16.75 9.19 16.58
CA ASP A 247 -18.01 9.89 16.83
C ASP A 247 -17.86 11.38 16.52
N GLU A 248 -16.76 12.03 16.94
CA GLU A 248 -16.48 13.43 16.59
C GLU A 248 -16.39 13.64 15.07
N LEU A 249 -15.68 12.77 14.34
CA LEU A 249 -15.59 12.85 12.89
C LEU A 249 -16.95 12.68 12.22
N ARG A 250 -17.77 11.74 12.70
CA ARG A 250 -19.15 11.54 12.20
C ARG A 250 -19.98 12.81 12.39
N THR A 251 -20.02 13.37 13.59
CA THR A 251 -20.75 14.62 13.88
C THR A 251 -20.30 15.76 12.97
N ARG A 252 -18.99 15.93 12.79
CA ARG A 252 -18.44 17.02 11.98
C ARG A 252 -18.75 16.86 10.49
N ILE A 253 -18.68 15.66 9.95
CA ILE A 253 -19.03 15.39 8.55
C ILE A 253 -20.53 15.62 8.34
N ALA A 254 -21.39 15.08 9.21
CA ALA A 254 -22.84 15.26 9.10
C ALA A 254 -23.21 16.75 9.15
N ARG A 255 -22.63 17.51 10.08
CA ARG A 255 -22.79 18.97 10.17
C ARG A 255 -22.34 19.66 8.89
N GLN A 256 -21.17 19.31 8.36
CA GLN A 256 -20.64 19.94 7.14
C GLN A 256 -21.53 19.67 5.92
N LEU A 257 -22.12 18.48 5.85
CA LEU A 257 -23.07 18.09 4.79
C LEU A 257 -24.49 18.59 5.06
N GLN A 258 -24.74 19.27 6.19
CA GLN A 258 -26.05 19.76 6.62
C GLN A 258 -27.12 18.64 6.69
N ILE A 259 -26.72 17.47 7.16
CA ILE A 259 -27.59 16.31 7.37
C ILE A 259 -27.56 15.84 8.82
N GLU A 260 -28.58 15.08 9.20
CA GLU A 260 -28.60 14.35 10.47
C GLU A 260 -27.50 13.27 10.49
N GLU A 261 -26.88 13.02 11.64
CA GLU A 261 -25.85 11.99 11.78
C GLU A 261 -26.35 10.58 11.39
N SER A 262 -27.64 10.31 11.60
CA SER A 262 -28.29 9.05 11.24
C SER A 262 -28.45 8.87 9.72
N ALA A 263 -28.40 9.96 8.96
CA ALA A 263 -28.46 9.95 7.49
C ALA A 263 -27.06 9.89 6.84
N LEU A 264 -25.98 9.95 7.64
CA LEU A 264 -24.62 9.84 7.10
C LEU A 264 -24.32 8.40 6.69
N GLU A 265 -24.27 8.18 5.38
CA GLU A 265 -23.94 6.88 4.77
C GLU A 265 -22.43 6.56 4.79
N CYS A 266 -21.56 7.58 4.97
CA CYS A 266 -20.13 7.37 5.11
C CYS A 266 -19.81 6.43 6.29
N ARG A 267 -18.97 5.42 6.06
CA ARG A 267 -18.56 4.48 7.11
C ARG A 267 -17.49 5.11 7.99
N VAL A 268 -17.88 5.71 9.12
CA VAL A 268 -16.96 6.24 10.13
C VAL A 268 -16.81 5.27 11.29
N THR A 269 -15.62 4.71 11.52
CA THR A 269 -15.44 3.64 12.51
C THR A 269 -14.02 3.58 13.08
N THR A 270 -13.79 2.66 14.01
CA THR A 270 -12.44 2.35 14.52
C THR A 270 -11.86 1.12 13.81
N PHE A 271 -10.55 0.95 13.88
CA PHE A 271 -9.88 -0.26 13.35
C PHE A 271 -10.47 -1.56 13.91
N HIS A 272 -10.69 -1.62 15.23
CA HIS A 272 -11.28 -2.79 15.87
C HIS A 272 -12.72 -3.04 15.44
N ALA A 273 -13.53 -1.98 15.32
CA ALA A 273 -14.93 -2.11 14.89
C ALA A 273 -15.03 -2.52 13.41
N LEU A 274 -14.13 -2.03 12.55
CA LEU A 274 -13.99 -2.50 11.18
C LEU A 274 -13.67 -3.99 11.15
N GLY A 275 -12.62 -4.42 11.85
CA GLY A 275 -12.19 -5.83 11.88
C GLY A 275 -13.29 -6.75 12.40
N ARG A 276 -13.98 -6.36 13.49
CA ARG A 276 -15.13 -7.10 14.02
C ARG A 276 -16.28 -7.22 13.00
N GLY A 277 -16.52 -6.15 12.24
CA GLY A 277 -17.51 -6.12 11.17
C GLY A 277 -17.17 -7.09 10.05
N ILE A 278 -15.93 -7.04 9.55
CA ILE A 278 -15.44 -7.95 8.50
C ILE A 278 -15.59 -9.41 8.93
N ILE A 279 -15.20 -9.77 10.16
CA ILE A 279 -15.38 -11.14 10.67
C ILE A 279 -16.86 -11.52 10.68
N LYS A 280 -17.73 -10.63 11.14
CA LYS A 280 -19.18 -10.90 11.15
C LYS A 280 -19.73 -11.09 9.74
N ASP A 281 -19.30 -10.30 8.78
CA ASP A 281 -19.78 -10.35 7.41
C ASP A 281 -19.33 -11.64 6.70
N VAL A 282 -18.12 -12.13 7.01
CA VAL A 282 -17.54 -13.36 6.44
C VAL A 282 -18.05 -14.63 7.16
N GLU A 283 -18.04 -14.64 8.48
CA GLU A 283 -18.36 -15.82 9.32
C GLU A 283 -19.84 -15.89 9.72
N GLY A 284 -20.64 -14.88 9.39
CA GLY A 284 -22.04 -14.74 9.79
C GLY A 284 -22.27 -14.34 11.25
N ARG A 285 -21.20 -14.24 12.07
CA ARG A 285 -21.27 -13.86 13.50
C ARG A 285 -20.03 -13.10 13.94
N PRO A 286 -20.15 -12.16 14.90
CA PRO A 286 -18.97 -11.49 15.44
C PRO A 286 -18.05 -12.49 16.17
N PRO A 287 -16.75 -12.17 16.31
CA PRO A 287 -15.84 -12.96 17.13
C PRO A 287 -16.41 -13.06 18.55
N GLN A 288 -16.46 -14.28 19.07
CA GLN A 288 -16.89 -14.53 20.44
C GLN A 288 -15.70 -14.32 21.37
N LEU A 289 -15.98 -13.64 22.48
CA LEU A 289 -15.05 -13.69 23.61
C LEU A 289 -14.96 -15.15 24.07
N ALA A 290 -13.77 -15.53 24.54
CA ALA A 290 -13.62 -16.87 25.07
C ALA A 290 -14.52 -17.06 26.30
N ASN A 291 -15.09 -18.24 26.45
CA ASN A 291 -16.14 -18.56 27.44
C ASN A 291 -15.71 -18.33 28.92
N TRP A 292 -14.43 -18.08 29.15
CA TRP A 292 -13.85 -17.85 30.47
C TRP A 292 -13.71 -16.37 30.82
N VAL A 293 -13.88 -15.44 29.87
CA VAL A 293 -13.71 -13.98 30.10
C VAL A 293 -14.76 -13.44 31.08
N ASP A 294 -15.99 -13.95 31.04
CA ASP A 294 -17.08 -13.49 31.92
C ASP A 294 -17.05 -14.15 33.31
N HIS A 295 -16.11 -15.07 33.56
CA HIS A 295 -15.99 -15.76 34.84
C HIS A 295 -14.87 -15.14 35.67
N PRO A 296 -15.10 -14.67 36.92
CA PRO A 296 -14.09 -14.01 37.75
C PRO A 296 -12.79 -14.80 37.95
N ALA A 297 -12.86 -16.13 37.82
CA ALA A 297 -11.72 -17.05 37.92
C ALA A 297 -11.37 -17.76 36.60
N GLY A 298 -12.01 -17.41 35.48
CA GLY A 298 -11.86 -18.12 34.21
C GLY A 298 -10.48 -17.94 33.59
N GLU A 299 -9.99 -16.70 33.55
CA GLU A 299 -8.66 -16.37 33.04
C GLU A 299 -7.55 -17.13 33.80
N ALA A 300 -7.60 -17.10 35.14
CA ALA A 300 -6.64 -17.81 35.97
C ALA A 300 -6.62 -19.31 35.72
N ARG A 301 -7.79 -19.94 35.51
CA ARG A 301 -7.89 -21.38 35.18
C ARG A 301 -7.25 -21.70 33.84
N VAL A 302 -7.50 -20.88 32.82
CA VAL A 302 -6.91 -21.08 31.49
C VAL A 302 -5.41 -20.91 31.53
N ILE A 303 -4.91 -19.88 32.23
CA ILE A 303 -3.47 -19.68 32.43
C ILE A 303 -2.86 -20.87 33.16
N GLU A 304 -3.51 -21.38 34.22
CA GLU A 304 -3.03 -22.55 34.96
C GLU A 304 -2.97 -23.81 34.07
N GLU A 305 -3.96 -24.01 33.21
CA GLU A 305 -4.00 -25.12 32.26
C GLU A 305 -2.91 -25.00 31.20
N ILE A 306 -2.68 -23.81 30.64
CA ILE A 306 -1.57 -23.52 29.72
C ILE A 306 -0.23 -23.79 30.40
N ILE A 307 -0.02 -23.28 31.60
CA ILE A 307 1.23 -23.48 32.37
C ILE A 307 1.45 -24.97 32.60
N ARG A 308 0.42 -25.69 33.04
CA ARG A 308 0.51 -27.14 33.30
C ARG A 308 0.90 -27.90 32.04
N GLN A 309 0.22 -27.61 30.93
CA GLN A 309 0.52 -28.24 29.65
C GLN A 309 1.96 -27.94 29.19
N LEU A 310 2.40 -26.68 29.29
CA LEU A 310 3.76 -26.30 28.92
C LEU A 310 4.82 -26.92 29.83
N VAL A 311 4.58 -27.03 31.14
CA VAL A 311 5.47 -27.73 32.07
C VAL A 311 5.62 -29.21 31.69
N GLU A 312 4.55 -29.84 31.21
CA GLU A 312 4.57 -31.25 30.79
C GLU A 312 5.21 -31.46 29.41
N THR A 313 5.04 -30.52 28.48
CA THR A 313 5.46 -30.71 27.08
C THR A 313 6.76 -30.01 26.69
N ASP A 314 7.19 -28.98 27.43
CA ASP A 314 8.36 -28.16 27.13
C ASP A 314 9.37 -28.15 28.31
N PRO A 315 10.48 -28.91 28.21
CA PRO A 315 11.49 -28.98 29.25
C PRO A 315 12.17 -27.64 29.58
N GLU A 316 12.29 -26.74 28.59
CA GLU A 316 12.88 -25.42 28.81
C GLU A 316 11.91 -24.54 29.61
N PHE A 317 10.63 -24.51 29.23
CA PHE A 317 9.60 -23.82 29.99
C PHE A 317 9.50 -24.36 31.42
N ALA A 318 9.54 -25.69 31.62
CA ALA A 318 9.49 -26.31 32.94
C ALA A 318 10.62 -25.85 33.87
N ARG A 319 11.86 -25.75 33.33
CA ARG A 319 13.00 -25.22 34.07
C ARG A 319 12.80 -23.75 34.43
N LEU A 320 12.44 -22.90 33.45
CA LEU A 320 12.22 -21.47 33.67
C LEU A 320 11.09 -21.20 34.68
N TRP A 321 10.00 -21.97 34.60
CA TRP A 321 8.89 -21.87 35.53
C TRP A 321 9.29 -22.27 36.95
N SER A 322 10.10 -23.32 37.10
CA SER A 322 10.64 -23.73 38.40
C SER A 322 11.58 -22.67 38.98
N ASP A 323 12.48 -22.13 38.16
CA ASP A 323 13.38 -21.05 38.54
C ASP A 323 12.60 -19.80 38.97
N LEU A 324 11.54 -19.43 38.24
CA LEU A 324 10.66 -18.31 38.58
C LEU A 324 10.02 -18.49 39.96
N LEU A 325 9.48 -19.68 40.27
CA LEU A 325 8.84 -19.96 41.56
C LEU A 325 9.84 -19.97 42.73
N VAL A 326 11.10 -20.32 42.48
CA VAL A 326 12.18 -20.31 43.48
C VAL A 326 12.70 -18.90 43.73
N VAL A 327 12.88 -18.10 42.68
CA VAL A 327 13.40 -16.73 42.76
C VAL A 327 12.33 -15.73 43.21
N HIS A 328 11.09 -15.94 42.77
CA HIS A 328 9.92 -15.14 43.13
C HIS A 328 8.84 -16.03 43.76
N PRO A 329 9.09 -16.55 44.98
CA PRO A 329 8.06 -17.29 45.70
C PRO A 329 6.83 -16.39 45.86
N LYS A 330 5.62 -16.94 45.65
CA LYS A 330 4.35 -16.20 45.80
C LYS A 330 4.41 -15.34 47.07
N ALA A 331 4.47 -14.03 46.88
CA ALA A 331 4.43 -13.08 47.99
C ALA A 331 3.14 -13.29 48.76
N ASP A 332 3.22 -13.23 50.10
CA ASP A 332 2.01 -13.22 50.90
C ASP A 332 1.16 -12.02 50.52
N ILE A 333 -0.14 -12.26 50.33
CA ILE A 333 -1.09 -11.19 50.17
C ILE A 333 -1.08 -10.40 51.50
N PRO A 334 -0.76 -9.10 51.49
CA PRO A 334 -0.74 -8.30 52.71
C PRO A 334 -2.10 -8.31 53.41
N THR A 335 -2.11 -8.23 54.74
CA THR A 335 -3.36 -8.22 55.52
C THR A 335 -4.31 -7.10 55.09
N GLU A 336 -3.78 -5.98 54.56
CA GLU A 336 -4.57 -4.83 54.08
C GLU A 336 -5.48 -5.14 52.88
N VAL A 337 -5.26 -6.25 52.17
CA VAL A 337 -6.06 -6.68 51.02
C VAL A 337 -7.33 -7.44 51.43
N PHE A 338 -7.41 -7.88 52.70
CA PHE A 338 -8.54 -8.65 53.21
C PHE A 338 -9.55 -7.76 53.92
N ASP A 339 -10.84 -7.92 53.59
CA ASP A 339 -11.93 -7.15 54.21
C ASP A 339 -12.06 -7.43 55.72
N THR A 340 -11.67 -8.63 56.18
CA THR A 340 -11.69 -9.00 57.59
C THR A 340 -10.47 -9.82 58.03
N GLU A 341 -10.13 -9.71 59.32
CA GLU A 341 -9.12 -10.53 59.99
C GLU A 341 -9.44 -12.04 59.92
N ALA A 342 -10.73 -12.40 59.84
CA ALA A 342 -11.15 -13.79 59.71
C ALA A 342 -10.82 -14.36 58.31
N ASP A 343 -10.94 -13.55 57.25
CA ASP A 343 -10.62 -13.93 55.88
C ASP A 343 -9.12 -14.11 55.68
N TYR A 344 -8.31 -13.23 56.29
CA TYR A 344 -6.85 -13.38 56.32
C TYR A 344 -6.43 -14.67 57.03
N ARG A 345 -6.99 -14.94 58.22
CA ARG A 345 -6.69 -16.19 58.96
C ARG A 345 -7.10 -17.44 58.18
N ARG A 346 -8.19 -17.39 57.42
CA ARG A 346 -8.62 -18.48 56.54
C ARG A 346 -7.64 -18.70 55.38
N TYR A 347 -7.20 -17.62 54.72
CA TYR A 347 -6.16 -17.68 53.68
C TYR A 347 -4.85 -18.30 54.20
N VAL A 348 -4.36 -17.86 55.35
CA VAL A 348 -3.13 -18.40 55.96
C VAL A 348 -3.31 -19.89 56.33
N SER A 349 -4.46 -20.25 56.91
CA SER A 349 -4.76 -21.65 57.25
C SER A 349 -4.87 -22.56 56.02
N ASP A 350 -5.45 -22.10 54.92
CA ASP A 350 -5.59 -22.89 53.69
C ASP A 350 -4.25 -23.01 52.95
N ARG A 351 -3.36 -22.03 53.07
CA ARG A 351 -1.99 -22.08 52.54
C ARG A 351 -1.10 -23.06 53.31
N LEU A 352 -1.19 -23.11 54.64
CA LEU A 352 -0.41 -24.02 55.49
C LEU A 352 -0.84 -25.50 55.36
N ARG A 353 -1.98 -25.78 54.72
CA ARG A 353 -2.50 -27.14 54.48
C ARG A 353 -2.10 -27.73 53.12
N LYS A 354 -1.51 -26.93 52.22
CA LYS A 354 -0.99 -27.36 50.92
C LYS A 354 0.53 -27.37 50.96
#